data_AF-A0A7V5LUJ1-F1
#
_entry.id   AF-A0A7V5LUJ1-F1
#
_cell.length_a   1.000
_cell.length_b   1.000
_cell.length_c   1.000
_cell.angle_alpha   90.00
_cell.angle_beta   90.00
_cell.angle_gamma   90.00
#
_symmetry.space_group_name_H-M   'P 1'
#
loop_
_entity.id
_entity.type
_entity.pdbx_description
1 polymer ?
#
loop_
_entity_poly.entity_id
_entity_poly.type
_entity_poly.pdbx_seq_one_letter_code
_entity_poly.pdbx_strand_id
1 'polypeptide(L)'
;MRKRILFMVSLFILASTKIEAKTDAFQYTDIGNVRLTITNFGMLGNGFTRYIDPATGQPYPSGEYPKGSGIEHIYRAGLWIGAKSSIGTHVTTGAVDATSVTPGSTEGFEFAPSP
;
A
#
# COMPACT_ATOMS: atom_id res chain seq x y z
N MET A 1 45.83 15.08 12.93
CA MET A 1 44.85 14.32 13.75
C MET A 1 43.40 14.71 13.46
N ARG A 2 43.02 16.01 13.53
CA ARG A 2 41.65 16.51 13.28
C ARG A 2 41.00 16.08 11.94
N LYS A 3 41.74 16.08 10.83
CA LYS A 3 41.23 15.65 9.51
C LYS A 3 40.89 14.14 9.45
N ARG A 4 41.65 13.30 10.19
CA ARG A 4 41.40 11.86 10.27
C ARG A 4 40.16 11.55 11.11
N ILE A 5 39.96 12.31 12.20
CA ILE A 5 38.77 12.21 13.04
C ILE A 5 37.51 12.62 12.26
N LEU A 6 37.54 13.74 11.53
CA LEU A 6 36.42 14.16 10.69
C LEU A 6 36.08 13.12 9.62
N PHE A 7 37.09 12.52 9.00
CA PHE A 7 36.90 11.48 7.99
C PHE A 7 36.24 10.22 8.59
N MET A 8 36.70 9.76 9.75
CA MET A 8 36.10 8.60 10.43
C MET A 8 34.66 8.87 10.89
N VAL A 9 34.36 10.07 11.40
CA VAL A 9 32.99 10.47 11.76
C VAL A 9 32.08 10.49 10.53
N SER A 10 32.57 11.02 9.41
CA SER A 10 31.80 11.04 8.15
C SER A 10 31.54 9.62 7.63
N LEU A 11 32.52 8.73 7.71
CA LEU A 11 32.40 7.33 7.30
C LEU A 11 31.41 6.56 8.21
N PHE A 12 31.40 6.85 9.51
CA PHE A 12 30.44 6.27 10.45
C PHE A 12 29.00 6.73 10.20
N ILE A 13 28.81 8.02 9.86
CA ILE A 13 27.49 8.57 9.49
C ILE A 13 26.98 7.92 8.19
N LEU A 14 27.83 7.80 7.16
CA LEU A 14 27.46 7.14 5.91
C LEU A 14 27.20 5.63 6.08
N ALA A 15 27.95 4.95 6.94
CA ALA A 15 27.74 3.52 7.22
C ALA A 15 26.45 3.24 8.02
N SER A 16 25.86 4.27 8.63
CA SER A 16 24.65 4.15 9.47
C SER A 16 23.34 4.44 8.73
N THR A 17 23.39 4.90 7.47
CA THR A 17 22.17 5.15 6.69
C THR A 17 21.62 3.83 6.17
N LYS A 18 20.57 3.31 6.81
CA LYS A 18 19.71 2.31 6.18
C LYS A 18 18.80 3.02 5.18
N ILE A 19 18.97 2.72 3.90
CA ILE A 19 18.00 3.11 2.87
C ILE A 19 16.95 2.01 2.84
N GLU A 20 15.82 2.23 3.48
CA GLU A 20 14.67 1.36 3.35
C GLU A 20 13.85 1.85 2.16
N ALA A 21 13.79 1.03 1.10
CA ALA A 21 12.95 1.34 -0.05
C ALA A 21 11.51 1.03 0.35
N LYS A 22 10.64 2.06 0.39
CA LYS A 22 9.20 1.83 0.53
C LYS A 22 8.67 1.26 -0.78
N THR A 23 8.39 -0.04 -0.78
CA THR A 23 7.88 -0.78 -1.95
C THR A 23 6.36 -0.75 -2.07
N ASP A 24 5.66 -0.26 -1.03
CA ASP A 24 4.23 0.04 -1.05
C ASP A 24 3.90 1.21 -1.99
N ALA A 25 3.11 0.92 -3.03
CA ALA A 25 2.56 1.90 -3.95
C ALA A 25 1.04 1.84 -3.97
N PHE A 26 0.40 3.00 -4.08
CA PHE A 26 -1.05 3.13 -4.12
C PHE A 26 -1.46 4.30 -5.04
N GLN A 27 -2.56 4.13 -5.76
CA GLN A 27 -3.16 5.13 -6.64
C GLN A 27 -4.68 5.07 -6.55
N TYR A 28 -5.38 6.07 -7.09
CA TYR A 28 -6.84 6.06 -7.15
C TYR A 28 -7.39 6.44 -8.53
N THR A 29 -8.61 5.97 -8.82
CA THR A 29 -9.35 6.37 -10.02
C THR A 29 -10.06 7.71 -9.80
N ASP A 30 -9.99 8.62 -10.79
CA ASP A 30 -10.63 9.94 -10.66
C ASP A 30 -11.40 10.43 -11.90
N ILE A 31 -11.44 9.62 -12.97
CA ILE A 31 -12.08 9.98 -14.26
C ILE A 31 -13.60 10.09 -14.14
N GLY A 32 -14.23 9.24 -13.31
CA GLY A 32 -15.69 9.12 -13.20
C GLY A 32 -16.24 9.53 -11.84
N ASN A 33 -17.53 9.22 -11.63
CA ASN A 33 -18.21 9.47 -10.36
C ASN A 33 -17.90 8.41 -9.28
N VAL A 34 -17.16 7.35 -9.63
CA VAL A 34 -16.64 6.34 -8.71
C VAL A 34 -15.15 6.59 -8.53
N ARG A 35 -14.72 6.69 -7.27
CA ARG A 35 -13.30 6.78 -6.90
C ARG A 35 -12.90 5.55 -6.10
N LEU A 36 -11.83 4.88 -6.51
CA LEU A 36 -11.33 3.70 -5.83
C LEU A 36 -9.81 3.79 -5.67
N THR A 37 -9.32 3.70 -4.43
CA THR A 37 -7.89 3.46 -4.17
C THR A 37 -7.53 1.99 -4.39
N ILE A 38 -6.40 1.76 -5.06
CA ILE A 38 -5.83 0.45 -5.41
C ILE A 38 -4.36 0.45 -4.98
N THR A 39 -3.90 -0.63 -4.36
CA THR A 39 -2.48 -0.83 -3.99
C THR A 39 -1.80 -1.87 -4.88
N ASN A 40 -0.46 -1.79 -4.99
CA ASN A 40 0.34 -2.79 -5.72
C ASN A 40 0.36 -4.18 -5.06
N PHE A 41 -0.09 -4.26 -3.81
CA PHE A 41 -0.26 -5.52 -3.08
C PHE A 41 -1.73 -5.99 -3.07
N GLY A 42 -2.55 -5.52 -4.01
CA GLY A 42 -3.87 -6.08 -4.27
C GLY A 42 -4.94 -5.69 -3.25
N MET A 43 -4.82 -4.53 -2.61
CA MET A 43 -5.87 -3.99 -1.74
C MET A 43 -6.69 -2.91 -2.43
N LEU A 44 -8.01 -2.94 -2.21
CA LEU A 44 -9.01 -2.01 -2.74
C LEU A 44 -9.66 -1.25 -1.58
N GLY A 45 -9.72 0.07 -1.69
CA GLY A 45 -10.21 0.95 -0.62
C GLY A 45 -9.22 1.13 0.54
N ASN A 46 -9.46 2.14 1.38
CA ASN A 46 -8.52 2.56 2.43
C ASN A 46 -9.13 3.17 3.71
N GLY A 47 -10.46 3.32 3.81
CA GLY A 47 -11.10 3.89 5.00
C GLY A 47 -10.93 5.41 5.17
N PHE A 48 -10.63 6.13 4.09
CA PHE A 48 -10.41 7.59 4.07
C PHE A 48 -9.33 8.11 5.04
N THR A 49 -8.39 7.27 5.45
CA THR A 49 -7.44 7.62 6.51
C THR A 49 -6.03 7.09 6.28
N ARG A 50 -5.91 5.93 5.62
CA ARG A 50 -4.63 5.18 5.59
C ARG A 50 -3.62 5.73 4.59
N TYR A 51 -4.07 6.22 3.44
CA TYR A 51 -3.19 6.66 2.35
C TYR A 51 -3.37 8.15 2.12
N ILE A 52 -2.28 8.91 2.29
CA ILE A 52 -2.28 10.37 2.19
C ILE A 52 -1.65 10.79 0.86
N ASP A 53 -2.32 11.71 0.18
CA ASP A 53 -1.79 12.39 -0.99
C ASP A 53 -0.62 13.29 -0.58
N PRO A 54 0.62 13.05 -1.05
CA PRO A 54 1.75 13.90 -0.72
C PRO A 54 1.62 15.32 -1.31
N ALA A 55 0.82 15.53 -2.35
CA ALA A 55 0.63 16.84 -2.97
C ALA A 55 -0.39 17.71 -2.23
N THR A 56 -1.46 17.10 -1.68
CA THR A 56 -2.56 17.85 -1.04
C THR A 56 -2.63 17.68 0.47
N GLY A 57 -1.94 16.69 1.03
CA GLY A 57 -2.02 16.30 2.44
C GLY A 57 -3.37 15.70 2.83
N GLN A 58 -4.26 15.44 1.88
CA GLN A 58 -5.58 14.87 2.12
C GLN A 58 -5.57 13.34 1.96
N PRO A 59 -6.46 12.61 2.64
CA PRO A 59 -6.61 11.17 2.39
C PRO A 59 -7.08 10.88 0.96
N TYR A 60 -6.53 9.84 0.37
CA TYR A 60 -7.05 9.27 -0.87
C TYR A 60 -8.49 8.76 -0.65
N PRO A 61 -9.35 8.81 -1.67
CA PRO A 61 -10.70 8.26 -1.59
C PRO A 61 -10.65 6.76 -1.33
N SER A 62 -11.60 6.20 -0.60
CA SER A 62 -11.64 4.74 -0.37
C SER A 62 -12.22 4.00 -1.59
N GLY A 63 -13.39 3.37 -1.50
CA GLY A 63 -14.27 3.09 -2.62
C GLY A 63 -15.51 3.96 -2.51
N GLU A 64 -15.50 5.13 -3.12
CA GLU A 64 -16.47 6.19 -2.90
C GLU A 64 -17.36 6.41 -4.11
N TYR A 65 -18.65 6.58 -3.85
CA TYR A 65 -19.65 6.98 -4.82
C TYR A 65 -20.80 7.73 -4.12
N PRO A 66 -21.37 8.78 -4.72
CA PRO A 66 -20.78 9.64 -5.76
C PRO A 66 -19.43 10.24 -5.32
N LYS A 67 -18.62 10.72 -6.28
CA LYS A 67 -17.37 11.43 -6.03
C LYS A 67 -17.64 12.65 -5.15
N GLY A 68 -17.00 12.71 -3.98
CA GLY A 68 -17.14 13.80 -3.01
C GLY A 68 -18.26 13.59 -1.98
N SER A 69 -18.94 12.42 -1.98
CA SER A 69 -20.00 12.12 -1.03
C SER A 69 -19.48 11.77 0.37
N GLY A 70 -18.24 11.29 0.48
CA GLY A 70 -17.71 10.70 1.71
C GLY A 70 -18.35 9.35 2.09
N ILE A 71 -19.17 8.75 1.23
CA ILE A 71 -19.81 7.45 1.48
C ILE A 71 -18.90 6.32 1.01
N GLU A 72 -18.47 5.47 1.94
CA GLU A 72 -17.67 4.28 1.64
C GLU A 72 -18.52 3.10 1.20
N HIS A 73 -18.28 2.62 -0.02
CA HIS A 73 -18.89 1.43 -0.59
C HIS A 73 -17.94 0.22 -0.57
N ILE A 74 -16.63 0.46 -0.56
CA ILE A 74 -15.60 -0.58 -0.44
C ILE A 74 -14.60 -0.16 0.63
N TYR A 75 -14.61 -0.87 1.76
CA TYR A 75 -13.63 -0.76 2.82
C TYR A 75 -12.70 -1.97 2.77
N ARG A 76 -11.44 -1.76 2.39
CA ARG A 76 -10.35 -2.72 2.60
C ARG A 76 -10.62 -4.13 2.04
N ALA A 77 -10.96 -4.22 0.75
CA ALA A 77 -11.18 -5.50 0.06
C ALA A 77 -9.91 -6.02 -0.63
N GLY A 78 -9.80 -7.34 -0.81
CA GLY A 78 -8.75 -7.98 -1.60
C GLY A 78 -9.12 -8.09 -3.08
N LEU A 79 -8.18 -7.82 -3.97
CA LEU A 79 -8.33 -8.02 -5.42
C LEU A 79 -8.25 -9.51 -5.76
N TRP A 80 -9.27 -10.06 -6.41
CA TRP A 80 -9.26 -11.44 -6.87
C TRP A 80 -8.87 -11.50 -8.34
N ILE A 81 -7.85 -12.29 -8.67
CA ILE A 81 -7.41 -12.52 -10.04
C ILE A 81 -7.56 -14.02 -10.34
N GLY A 82 -8.34 -14.33 -11.38
CA GLY A 82 -8.59 -15.70 -11.82
C GLY A 82 -8.15 -15.93 -13.27
N ALA A 83 -7.66 -17.14 -13.54
CA ALA A 83 -7.28 -17.57 -14.89
C ALA A 83 -7.66 -19.04 -15.13
N LYS A 84 -7.94 -19.39 -16.38
CA LYS A 84 -8.13 -20.79 -16.82
C LYS A 84 -6.88 -21.28 -17.53
N SER A 85 -6.42 -22.48 -17.21
CA SER A 85 -5.35 -23.17 -17.91
C SER A 85 -5.77 -24.60 -18.31
N SER A 86 -4.91 -25.32 -19.03
CA SER A 86 -5.16 -26.71 -19.43
C SER A 86 -5.33 -27.68 -18.26
N ILE A 87 -4.86 -27.29 -17.06
CA ILE A 87 -4.92 -28.12 -15.85
C ILE A 87 -6.02 -27.65 -14.87
N GLY A 88 -6.75 -26.59 -15.18
CA GLY A 88 -7.89 -26.14 -14.36
C GLY A 88 -8.01 -24.63 -14.18
N THR A 89 -8.88 -24.23 -13.25
CA THR A 89 -9.10 -22.84 -12.85
C THR A 89 -8.18 -22.49 -11.68
N HIS A 90 -7.51 -21.35 -11.78
CA HIS A 90 -6.61 -20.81 -10.76
C HIS A 90 -7.16 -19.48 -10.28
N VAL A 91 -7.10 -19.23 -8.97
CA VAL A 91 -7.53 -17.97 -8.34
C VAL A 91 -6.52 -17.59 -7.27
N THR A 92 -6.19 -16.31 -7.20
CA THR A 92 -5.38 -15.68 -6.14
C THR A 92 -6.11 -14.43 -5.66
N THR A 93 -5.97 -14.10 -4.38
CA THR A 93 -6.60 -12.92 -3.76
C THR A 93 -5.57 -12.05 -3.09
N GLY A 94 -5.63 -10.75 -3.32
CA GLY A 94 -4.79 -9.80 -2.61
C GLY A 94 -5.00 -9.80 -1.11
N ALA A 95 -6.15 -10.28 -0.60
CA ALA A 95 -6.41 -10.42 0.83
C ALA A 95 -6.90 -11.82 1.24
N VAL A 96 -6.36 -12.37 2.33
CA VAL A 96 -6.83 -13.58 3.03
C VAL A 96 -7.47 -13.12 4.34
N ASP A 97 -8.51 -13.83 4.80
CA ASP A 97 -9.28 -13.44 5.99
C ASP A 97 -8.37 -13.14 7.20
N ALA A 98 -8.60 -11.99 7.84
CA ALA A 98 -7.88 -11.55 9.04
C ALA A 98 -8.94 -11.15 10.08
N THR A 99 -9.06 -11.95 11.13
CA THR A 99 -10.12 -11.84 12.15
C THR A 99 -9.96 -10.63 13.07
N SER A 100 -8.82 -9.90 13.02
CA SER A 100 -8.56 -8.68 13.79
C SER A 100 -7.46 -7.82 13.17
N VAL A 101 -7.64 -6.50 13.19
CA VAL A 101 -6.67 -5.53 12.64
C VAL A 101 -5.69 -5.11 13.74
N THR A 102 -4.60 -5.85 13.93
CA THR A 102 -3.50 -5.43 14.81
C THR A 102 -2.52 -4.57 14.02
N PRO A 103 -2.14 -3.36 14.48
CA PRO A 103 -1.08 -2.60 13.83
C PRO A 103 0.23 -3.40 13.77
N GLY A 104 0.71 -3.71 12.57
CA GLY A 104 1.91 -4.52 12.34
C GLY A 104 1.67 -5.98 11.96
N SER A 105 0.41 -6.44 11.85
CA SER A 105 0.14 -7.77 11.29
C SER A 105 0.26 -7.75 9.75
N THR A 106 1.21 -8.52 9.23
CA THR A 106 1.29 -8.95 7.82
C THR A 106 0.32 -10.11 7.58
N GLU A 107 -0.83 -10.11 8.26
CA GLU A 107 -1.79 -11.21 8.17
C GLU A 107 -2.91 -10.80 7.23
N GLY A 108 -3.14 -11.65 6.23
CA GLY A 108 -4.26 -11.50 5.34
C GLY A 108 -3.98 -10.78 4.02
N PHE A 109 -2.74 -10.76 3.51
CA PHE A 109 -2.47 -10.35 2.12
C PHE A 109 -1.60 -11.40 1.40
N GLU A 110 -2.03 -11.89 0.23
CA GLU A 110 -1.21 -12.85 -0.56
C GLU A 110 -0.07 -12.15 -1.30
N PHE A 111 -0.27 -10.87 -1.63
CA PHE A 111 0.80 -10.05 -2.17
C PHE A 111 1.38 -9.23 -1.02
N ALA A 112 2.63 -9.51 -0.68
CA ALA A 112 3.44 -8.61 0.13
C ALA A 112 4.50 -8.03 -0.79
N PRO A 113 4.71 -6.70 -0.81
CA PRO A 113 5.79 -6.15 -1.60
C PRO A 113 7.12 -6.62 -0.98
N SER A 114 7.96 -7.27 -1.80
CA SER A 114 9.30 -7.66 -1.38
C SER A 114 10.08 -6.40 -0.97
N PRO A 115 10.86 -6.44 0.14
CA PRO A 115 11.82 -5.38 0.44
C PRO A 115 12.89 -5.25 -0.64
#